data_AF-A0A920PK03-F1
#
_entry.id   AF-A0A920PK03-F1
#
_cell.length_a   1.000
_cell.length_b   1.000
_cell.length_c   1.000
_cell.angle_alpha   90.00
_cell.angle_beta   90.00
_cell.angle_gamma   90.00
#
_symmetry.space_group_name_H-M   'P 1'
#
loop_
_entity.id
_entity.type
_entity.pdbx_description
1 polymer ?
#
loop_
_entity_poly.entity_id
_entity_poly.type
_entity_poly.pdbx_seq_one_letter_code
_entity_poly.pdbx_strand_id
1 'polypeptide(L)'
;MIQMNQIDMVWILTCSCLVLFMQAGFSCLEAGQIRAKNTINVVIKNTADFAISVVGFGIIGFSVMFGSSLGGVIGEPFSLSTTENPQIYLIFIFQAMFCATATTILSGAVAERMSFYGYCLVALFMVLLVYPVTGHWVWGGLLFPGNDSGWLAELGFHDFAGSTVVHSVGGWVALAAIRHIGPRLGRFRTQVASSNPITSL
;
A
#
# COMPACT_ATOMS: atom_id res chain seq x y z
N MET A 1 -13.90 -11.25 -19.61
CA MET A 1 -13.36 -9.91 -19.33
C MET A 1 -14.52 -9.09 -18.81
N ILE A 2 -14.36 -8.31 -17.74
CA ILE A 2 -15.46 -7.48 -17.22
C ILE A 2 -15.84 -6.45 -18.29
N GLN A 3 -17.04 -6.57 -18.86
CA GLN A 3 -17.55 -5.55 -19.77
C GLN A 3 -18.11 -4.40 -18.95
N MET A 4 -17.35 -3.32 -18.87
CA MET A 4 -17.80 -2.08 -18.23
C MET A 4 -18.50 -1.18 -19.26
N ASN A 5 -19.67 -0.67 -18.91
CA ASN A 5 -20.29 0.39 -19.69
C ASN A 5 -19.64 1.75 -19.37
N GLN A 6 -20.05 2.81 -20.07
CA GLN A 6 -19.47 4.15 -19.88
C GLN A 6 -19.72 4.74 -18.48
N ILE A 7 -20.87 4.46 -17.89
CA ILE A 7 -21.23 4.94 -16.54
C ILE A 7 -20.34 4.24 -15.50
N ASP A 8 -20.13 2.94 -15.63
CA ASP A 8 -19.23 2.17 -14.77
C ASP A 8 -17.81 2.72 -14.86
N MET A 9 -17.35 3.08 -16.06
CA MET A 9 -16.02 3.65 -16.25
C MET A 9 -15.86 5.00 -15.56
N VAL A 10 -16.85 5.89 -15.69
CA VAL A 10 -16.87 7.19 -15.00
C VAL A 10 -16.91 6.99 -13.48
N TRP A 11 -17.69 6.03 -13.00
CA TRP A 11 -17.78 5.71 -11.58
C TRP A 11 -16.43 5.25 -11.03
N ILE A 12 -15.78 4.25 -11.65
CA ILE A 12 -14.48 3.75 -11.19
C ILE A 12 -13.40 4.84 -11.28
N LEU A 13 -13.42 5.69 -12.30
CA LEU A 13 -12.48 6.81 -12.38
C LEU A 13 -12.70 7.81 -11.24
N THR A 14 -13.96 8.14 -10.94
CA THR A 14 -14.31 9.01 -9.81
C THR A 14 -13.87 8.39 -8.48
N CYS A 15 -14.12 7.10 -8.27
CA CYS A 15 -13.63 6.38 -7.11
C CYS A 15 -12.10 6.39 -7.03
N SER A 16 -11.40 6.23 -8.16
CA SER A 16 -9.92 6.31 -8.19
C SER A 16 -9.43 7.67 -7.71
N CYS A 17 -10.07 8.77 -8.13
CA CYS A 17 -9.75 10.12 -7.65
C CYS A 17 -10.01 10.26 -6.14
N LEU A 18 -11.09 9.67 -5.61
CA LEU A 18 -11.37 9.70 -4.17
C LEU A 18 -10.32 8.92 -3.36
N VAL A 19 -9.85 7.78 -3.87
CA VAL A 19 -8.77 7.02 -3.22
C VAL A 19 -7.44 7.76 -3.32
N LEU A 20 -7.17 8.46 -4.44
CA LEU A 20 -6.02 9.37 -4.52
C LEU A 20 -6.06 10.45 -3.43
N PHE A 21 -7.23 11.02 -3.14
CA PHE A 21 -7.39 11.98 -2.05
C PHE A 21 -7.08 11.38 -0.66
N MET A 22 -7.18 10.05 -0.50
CA MET A 22 -6.71 9.41 0.74
C MET A 22 -5.22 9.61 0.95
N GLN A 23 -4.39 9.65 -0.10
CA GLN A 23 -2.95 9.93 0.04
C GLN A 23 -2.70 11.32 0.64
N ALA A 24 -3.45 12.33 0.19
CA ALA A 24 -3.41 13.65 0.81
C ALA A 24 -3.90 13.61 2.27
N GLY A 25 -4.95 12.82 2.53
CA GLY A 25 -5.46 12.58 3.88
C GLY A 25 -4.43 11.96 4.83
N PHE A 26 -3.70 10.92 4.38
CA PHE A 26 -2.61 10.30 5.14
C PHE A 26 -1.48 11.29 5.40
N SER A 27 -1.05 12.03 4.39
CA SER A 27 -0.03 13.08 4.55
C SER A 27 -0.42 14.10 5.62
N CYS A 28 -1.66 14.61 5.60
CA CYS A 28 -2.16 15.53 6.62
C CYS A 28 -2.27 14.89 8.01
N LEU A 29 -2.78 13.67 8.10
CA LEU A 29 -2.95 12.94 9.36
C LEU A 29 -1.59 12.66 10.02
N GLU A 30 -0.62 12.17 9.24
CA GLU A 30 0.71 11.88 9.75
C GLU A 30 1.45 13.15 10.14
N ALA A 31 1.40 14.19 9.30
CA ALA A 31 1.99 15.50 9.60
C ALA A 31 1.43 16.10 10.90
N GLY A 32 0.13 15.93 11.16
CA GLY A 32 -0.53 16.43 12.37
C GLY A 32 -0.22 15.63 13.64
N GLN A 33 0.23 14.37 13.51
CA GLN A 33 0.51 13.48 14.65
C GLN A 33 1.99 13.47 15.09
N ILE A 34 2.85 14.19 14.39
CA ILE A 34 4.28 14.27 14.67
C ILE A 34 4.70 15.67 15.12
N ARG A 35 5.94 15.78 15.61
CA ARG A 35 6.51 17.08 15.97
C ARG A 35 6.77 17.91 14.72
N ALA A 36 6.48 19.22 14.79
CA ALA A 36 6.62 20.16 13.67
C ALA A 36 7.98 20.09 12.94
N LYS A 37 9.07 19.84 13.67
CA LYS A 37 10.42 19.70 13.09
C LYS A 37 10.58 18.52 12.12
N ASN A 38 9.71 17.53 12.20
CA ASN A 38 9.74 16.32 11.38
C ASN A 38 8.70 16.36 10.24
N THR A 39 7.84 17.39 10.17
CA THR A 39 6.69 17.44 9.24
C THR A 39 7.13 17.36 7.79
N ILE A 40 8.17 18.10 7.40
CA ILE A 40 8.71 18.07 6.03
C ILE A 40 9.16 16.66 5.64
N ASN A 41 9.83 15.94 6.54
CA ASN A 41 10.31 14.58 6.27
C ASN A 41 9.15 13.60 6.06
N VAL A 42 8.05 13.75 6.81
CA VAL A 42 6.86 12.91 6.64
C VAL A 42 6.17 13.20 5.31
N VAL A 43 5.96 14.47 4.97
CA VAL A 43 5.32 14.84 3.70
C VAL A 43 6.15 14.36 2.50
N ILE A 44 7.48 14.51 2.53
CA ILE A 44 8.36 14.02 1.45
C ILE A 44 8.25 12.49 1.31
N LYS A 45 8.21 11.74 2.42
CA LYS A 45 8.02 10.29 2.38
C LYS A 45 6.68 9.91 1.76
N ASN A 46 5.60 10.57 2.16
CA ASN A 46 4.26 10.29 1.63
C ASN A 46 4.14 10.61 0.12
N THR A 47 4.84 11.64 -0.36
CA THR A 47 4.92 11.96 -1.79
C THR A 47 5.79 10.95 -2.56
N ALA A 48 6.95 10.58 -2.01
CA ALA A 48 7.83 9.58 -2.63
C ALA A 48 7.18 8.20 -2.68
N ASP A 49 6.46 7.83 -1.62
CA ASP A 49 5.65 6.63 -1.50
C ASP A 49 4.65 6.49 -2.64
N PHE A 50 3.90 7.55 -2.91
CA PHE A 50 2.94 7.60 -4.00
C PHE A 50 3.62 7.38 -5.36
N ALA A 51 4.74 8.06 -5.61
CA ALA A 51 5.49 7.91 -6.86
C ALA A 51 6.04 6.48 -7.03
N ILE A 52 6.62 5.90 -5.98
CA ILE A 52 7.12 4.51 -5.98
C ILE A 52 5.96 3.54 -6.22
N SER A 53 4.82 3.75 -5.57
CA SER A 53 3.65 2.88 -5.69
C SER A 53 3.08 2.89 -7.11
N VAL A 54 2.82 4.07 -7.69
CA VAL A 54 2.26 4.15 -9.05
C VAL A 54 3.23 3.58 -10.09
N VAL A 55 4.52 3.95 -10.02
CA VAL A 55 5.51 3.53 -11.02
C VAL A 55 5.87 2.05 -10.84
N GLY A 56 6.20 1.62 -9.62
CA GLY A 56 6.57 0.23 -9.33
C GLY A 56 5.42 -0.73 -9.60
N PHE A 57 4.20 -0.35 -9.22
CA PHE A 57 3.01 -1.15 -9.53
C PHE A 57 2.76 -1.18 -11.04
N GLY A 58 2.92 -0.07 -11.76
CA GLY A 58 2.73 -0.04 -13.21
C GLY A 58 3.73 -0.92 -13.98
N ILE A 59 4.99 -0.96 -13.57
CA ILE A 59 6.03 -1.72 -14.30
C ILE A 59 5.94 -3.23 -14.00
N ILE A 60 5.72 -3.61 -12.73
CA ILE A 60 5.78 -5.02 -12.30
C ILE A 60 4.55 -5.42 -11.48
N GLY A 61 4.17 -4.63 -10.47
CA GLY A 61 3.17 -5.08 -9.49
C GLY A 61 1.81 -5.42 -10.09
N PHE A 62 1.36 -4.68 -11.11
CA PHE A 62 0.08 -4.89 -11.75
C PHE A 62 0.02 -6.23 -12.49
N SER A 63 1.12 -6.63 -13.15
CA SER A 63 1.17 -7.91 -13.84
C SER A 63 1.28 -9.08 -12.87
N VAL A 64 2.06 -8.92 -11.80
CA VAL A 64 2.12 -9.88 -10.68
C VAL A 64 0.74 -10.09 -10.05
N MET A 65 -0.07 -9.04 -9.91
CA MET A 65 -1.37 -9.10 -9.26
C MET A 65 -2.49 -9.60 -10.17
N PHE A 66 -2.56 -9.13 -11.42
CA PHE A 66 -3.70 -9.36 -12.31
C PHE A 66 -3.36 -10.08 -13.62
N GLY A 67 -2.13 -10.54 -13.81
CA GLY A 67 -1.76 -11.41 -14.93
C GLY A 67 -2.51 -12.74 -14.90
N SER A 68 -2.47 -13.48 -16.01
CA SER A 68 -2.95 -14.86 -16.07
C SER A 68 -2.35 -15.67 -14.92
N SER A 69 -3.15 -16.43 -14.17
CA SER A 69 -2.60 -17.06 -12.96
C SER A 69 -1.65 -18.21 -13.26
N LEU A 70 -0.55 -18.23 -12.50
CA LEU A 70 0.38 -19.35 -12.39
C LEU A 70 0.08 -20.12 -11.10
N GLY A 71 -0.74 -21.16 -11.22
CA GLY A 71 -1.08 -22.08 -10.12
C GLY A 71 -1.76 -21.39 -8.92
N GLY A 72 -2.50 -20.30 -9.16
CA GLY A 72 -3.21 -19.54 -8.14
C GLY A 72 -2.34 -18.63 -7.26
N VAL A 73 -1.01 -18.63 -7.43
CA VAL A 73 -0.06 -17.97 -6.52
C VAL A 73 0.40 -16.61 -7.03
N ILE A 74 0.63 -16.46 -8.32
CA ILE A 74 1.17 -15.23 -8.93
C ILE A 74 0.67 -15.07 -10.36
N GLY A 75 0.53 -13.85 -10.85
CA GLY A 75 0.21 -13.57 -12.25
C GLY A 75 1.42 -13.70 -13.17
N GLU A 76 1.18 -14.16 -14.40
CA GLU A 76 2.15 -14.17 -15.48
C GLU A 76 2.57 -12.73 -15.84
N PRO A 77 3.87 -12.47 -16.07
CA PRO A 77 4.34 -11.16 -16.48
C PRO A 77 3.71 -10.72 -17.81
N PHE A 78 3.10 -9.54 -17.80
CA PHE A 78 2.66 -8.83 -18.99
C PHE A 78 2.96 -7.33 -18.84
N SER A 79 3.00 -6.60 -19.96
CA SER A 79 3.21 -5.16 -19.94
C SER A 79 1.90 -4.40 -20.12
N LEU A 80 1.70 -3.35 -19.32
CA LEU A 80 0.61 -2.40 -19.55
C LEU A 80 0.73 -1.69 -20.92
N SER A 81 1.94 -1.52 -21.45
CA SER A 81 2.16 -0.85 -22.73
C SER A 81 1.70 -1.65 -23.95
N THR A 82 1.46 -2.96 -23.80
CA THR A 82 1.08 -3.82 -24.92
C THR A 82 -0.43 -4.00 -25.05
N THR A 83 -1.23 -3.38 -24.18
CA THR A 83 -2.69 -3.43 -24.25
C THR A 83 -3.28 -2.12 -24.77
N GLU A 84 -4.26 -2.23 -25.66
CA GLU A 84 -5.05 -1.09 -26.15
C GLU A 84 -6.39 -0.95 -25.42
N ASN A 85 -6.69 -1.83 -24.45
CA ASN A 85 -7.98 -1.85 -23.78
C ASN A 85 -8.07 -0.76 -22.69
N PRO A 86 -8.94 0.26 -22.84
CA PRO A 86 -9.10 1.33 -21.85
C PRO A 86 -9.56 0.84 -20.47
N GLN A 87 -10.29 -0.27 -20.39
CA GLN A 87 -10.75 -0.84 -19.13
C GLN A 87 -9.58 -1.35 -18.27
N ILE A 88 -8.51 -1.87 -18.91
CA ILE A 88 -7.32 -2.33 -18.18
C ILE A 88 -6.57 -1.14 -17.57
N TYR A 89 -6.45 -0.04 -18.31
CA TYR A 89 -5.86 1.19 -17.78
C TYR A 89 -6.67 1.76 -16.60
N LEU A 90 -8.00 1.70 -16.69
CA LEU A 90 -8.86 2.14 -15.61
C LEU A 90 -8.70 1.29 -14.34
N ILE A 91 -8.67 -0.03 -14.49
CA ILE A 91 -8.43 -0.96 -13.37
C ILE A 91 -7.03 -0.74 -12.80
N PHE A 92 -6.02 -0.51 -13.65
CA PHE A 92 -4.67 -0.16 -13.20
C PHE A 92 -4.68 1.11 -12.34
N ILE A 93 -5.29 2.20 -12.81
CA ILE A 93 -5.34 3.47 -12.06
C ILE A 93 -6.02 3.23 -10.71
N PHE A 94 -7.16 2.54 -10.69
CA PHE A 94 -7.88 2.25 -9.45
C PHE A 94 -7.02 1.43 -8.48
N GLN A 95 -6.39 0.36 -8.94
CA GLN A 95 -5.59 -0.54 -8.12
C GLN A 95 -4.25 0.06 -7.69
N ALA A 96 -3.66 0.95 -8.49
CA ALA A 96 -2.48 1.72 -8.13
C ALA A 96 -2.75 2.59 -6.89
N MET A 97 -3.96 3.16 -6.76
CA MET A 97 -4.32 3.96 -5.58
C MET A 97 -4.47 3.09 -4.32
N PHE A 98 -4.96 1.84 -4.46
CA PHE A 98 -5.01 0.88 -3.36
C PHE A 98 -3.61 0.42 -2.95
N CYS A 99 -2.72 0.19 -3.91
CA CYS A 99 -1.31 -0.12 -3.66
C CYS A 99 -0.61 1.02 -2.91
N ALA A 100 -0.83 2.28 -3.33
CA ALA A 100 -0.32 3.45 -2.62
C ALA A 100 -0.89 3.53 -1.19
N THR A 101 -2.19 3.27 -1.02
CA THR A 101 -2.84 3.24 0.29
C THR A 101 -2.25 2.16 1.20
N ALA A 102 -2.00 0.96 0.68
CA ALA A 102 -1.39 -0.13 1.44
C ALA A 102 0.03 0.22 1.89
N THR A 103 0.78 0.91 1.03
CA THR A 103 2.17 1.30 1.29
C THR A 103 2.25 2.48 2.28
N THR A 104 1.39 3.48 2.16
CA THR A 104 1.40 4.66 3.06
C THR A 104 1.02 4.31 4.51
N ILE A 105 0.27 3.24 4.76
CA ILE A 105 0.00 2.73 6.13
C ILE A 105 1.31 2.51 6.92
N LEU A 106 2.39 2.12 6.24
CA LEU A 106 3.72 1.98 6.84
C LEU A 106 4.28 3.31 7.33
N SER A 107 4.06 4.41 6.59
CA SER A 107 4.65 5.72 6.86
C SER A 107 4.27 6.24 8.25
N GLY A 108 2.98 6.22 8.58
CA GLY A 108 2.50 6.63 9.90
C GLY A 108 3.10 5.80 11.05
N ALA A 109 3.24 4.48 10.85
CA ALA A 109 3.79 3.59 11.87
C ALA A 109 5.28 3.88 12.17
N VAL A 110 6.06 4.18 11.14
CA VAL A 110 7.52 4.38 11.22
C VAL A 110 7.94 5.85 11.32
N ALA A 111 6.97 6.74 11.47
CA ALA A 111 7.16 8.18 11.57
C ALA A 111 8.23 8.56 12.63
N GLU A 112 8.96 9.64 12.34
CA GLU A 112 10.03 10.25 13.15
C GLU A 112 11.31 9.43 13.37
N ARG A 113 11.38 8.14 12.97
CA ARG A 113 12.54 7.28 13.31
C ARG A 113 13.10 6.40 12.20
N MET A 114 12.37 6.17 11.11
CA MET A 114 12.92 5.50 9.93
C MET A 114 13.67 6.48 9.04
N SER A 115 14.80 6.05 8.47
CA SER A 115 15.49 6.81 7.43
C SER A 115 14.66 6.88 6.14
N PHE A 116 14.89 7.89 5.31
CA PHE A 116 14.20 8.00 4.01
C PHE A 116 14.55 6.82 3.09
N TYR A 117 15.83 6.48 2.97
CA TYR A 117 16.27 5.35 2.15
C TYR A 117 15.68 4.01 2.61
N GLY A 118 15.67 3.76 3.92
CA GLY A 118 15.05 2.54 4.46
C GLY A 118 13.56 2.49 4.13
N TYR A 119 12.87 3.63 4.22
CA TYR A 119 11.46 3.73 3.84
C TYR A 119 11.25 3.37 2.36
N CYS A 120 12.01 3.98 1.45
CA CYS A 120 11.89 3.70 0.02
C CYS A 120 12.14 2.23 -0.33
N LEU A 121 13.08 1.55 0.35
CA LEU A 121 13.34 0.13 0.14
C LEU A 121 12.17 -0.75 0.58
N VAL A 122 11.57 -0.47 1.74
CA VAL A 122 10.40 -1.22 2.21
C VAL A 122 9.17 -0.93 1.34
N ALA A 123 8.99 0.32 0.90
CA ALA A 123 7.94 0.69 -0.05
C ALA A 123 8.10 -0.08 -1.38
N LEU A 124 9.31 -0.14 -1.93
CA LEU A 124 9.58 -0.91 -3.14
C LEU A 124 9.28 -2.41 -2.94
N PHE A 125 9.70 -2.99 -1.82
CA PHE A 125 9.40 -4.39 -1.49
C PHE A 125 7.89 -4.65 -1.35
N MET A 126 7.16 -3.71 -0.73
CA MET A 126 5.71 -3.77 -0.61
C MET A 126 5.04 -3.77 -1.98
N VAL A 127 5.41 -2.81 -2.83
CA VAL A 127 4.78 -2.55 -4.15
C VAL A 127 5.10 -3.63 -5.18
N LEU A 128 6.32 -4.19 -5.16
CA LEU A 128 6.77 -5.17 -6.15
C LEU A 128 6.46 -6.62 -5.79
N LEU A 129 6.32 -6.92 -4.50
CA LEU A 129 6.20 -8.30 -4.02
C LEU A 129 4.99 -8.49 -3.11
N VAL A 130 5.00 -7.89 -1.92
CA VAL A 130 4.06 -8.26 -0.84
C VAL A 130 2.61 -7.95 -1.23
N TYR A 131 2.33 -6.71 -1.62
CA TYR A 131 1.00 -6.28 -2.03
C TYR A 131 0.50 -7.01 -3.28
N PRO A 132 1.22 -7.05 -4.42
CA PRO A 132 0.68 -7.66 -5.62
C PRO A 132 0.52 -9.18 -5.52
N VAL A 133 1.40 -9.89 -4.79
CA VAL A 133 1.27 -11.34 -4.57
C VAL A 133 0.06 -11.66 -3.70
N THR A 134 -0.09 -10.98 -2.56
CA THR A 134 -1.27 -11.18 -1.69
C THR A 134 -2.57 -10.74 -2.38
N GLY A 135 -2.49 -9.68 -3.18
CA GLY A 135 -3.55 -9.23 -4.06
C GLY A 135 -3.94 -10.27 -5.10
N HIS A 136 -2.98 -10.96 -5.71
CA HIS A 136 -3.26 -12.04 -6.66
C HIS A 136 -4.06 -13.17 -6.01
N TRP A 137 -3.72 -13.56 -4.77
CA TRP A 137 -4.41 -14.65 -4.08
C TRP A 137 -5.90 -14.36 -3.89
N VAL A 138 -6.26 -13.10 -3.63
CA VAL A 138 -7.60 -12.69 -3.23
C VAL A 138 -8.42 -12.09 -4.38
N TRP A 139 -7.79 -11.32 -5.27
CA TRP A 139 -8.43 -10.60 -6.38
C TRP A 139 -7.91 -11.02 -7.77
N GLY A 140 -7.02 -12.00 -7.84
CA GLY A 140 -6.56 -12.57 -9.11
C GLY A 140 -7.71 -13.19 -9.91
N GLY A 141 -7.57 -13.22 -11.24
CA GLY A 141 -8.62 -13.69 -12.16
C GLY A 141 -9.60 -12.61 -12.64
N LEU A 142 -9.43 -11.35 -12.20
CA LEU A 142 -10.29 -10.22 -12.59
C LEU A 142 -10.19 -9.87 -14.09
N LEU A 143 -8.97 -9.86 -14.65
CA LEU A 143 -8.70 -9.36 -16.00
C LEU A 143 -8.75 -10.43 -17.08
N PHE A 144 -8.16 -11.60 -16.81
CA PHE A 144 -8.01 -12.71 -17.76
C PHE A 144 -8.85 -13.90 -17.27
N PRO A 145 -10.09 -14.06 -17.75
CA PRO A 145 -10.90 -15.22 -17.43
C PRO A 145 -10.44 -16.43 -18.22
N GLY A 146 -10.45 -17.61 -17.60
CA GLY A 146 -10.26 -18.89 -18.29
C GLY A 146 -9.09 -19.73 -17.77
N ASN A 147 -8.20 -19.16 -16.97
CA ASN A 147 -7.20 -19.88 -16.17
C ASN A 147 -7.38 -19.44 -14.72
N ASP A 148 -7.33 -20.42 -13.81
CA ASP A 148 -7.37 -20.36 -12.35
C ASP A 148 -7.28 -18.95 -11.71
N SER A 149 -8.17 -18.66 -10.77
CA SER A 149 -8.10 -17.39 -10.02
C SER A 149 -7.03 -17.49 -8.94
N GLY A 150 -6.85 -16.43 -8.14
CA GLY A 150 -6.05 -16.56 -6.92
C GLY A 150 -6.56 -17.70 -6.04
N TRP A 151 -5.64 -18.48 -5.45
CA TRP A 151 -6.02 -19.67 -4.69
C TRP A 151 -6.97 -19.38 -3.51
N LEU A 152 -6.89 -18.19 -2.88
CA LEU A 152 -7.84 -17.80 -1.83
C LEU A 152 -9.21 -17.47 -2.41
N ALA A 153 -9.25 -16.81 -3.58
CA ALA A 153 -10.49 -16.54 -4.29
C ALA A 153 -11.21 -17.86 -4.66
N GLU A 154 -10.46 -18.88 -5.09
CA GLU A 154 -11.01 -20.22 -5.40
C GLU A 154 -11.59 -20.94 -4.17
N LEU A 155 -11.00 -20.72 -3.00
CA LEU A 155 -11.53 -21.24 -1.73
C LEU A 155 -12.75 -20.45 -1.22
N GLY A 156 -13.19 -19.40 -1.93
CA GLY A 156 -14.34 -18.58 -1.55
C GLY A 156 -14.01 -17.48 -0.54
N PHE A 157 -12.74 -17.06 -0.43
CA PHE A 157 -12.38 -15.92 0.39
C PHE A 157 -12.89 -14.62 -0.25
N HIS A 158 -13.51 -13.77 0.56
CA HIS A 158 -14.09 -12.50 0.12
C HIS A 158 -13.49 -11.32 0.87
N ASP A 159 -12.86 -10.41 0.13
CA ASP A 159 -12.42 -9.11 0.61
C ASP A 159 -12.88 -8.04 -0.38
N PHE A 160 -13.95 -7.30 -0.07
CA PHE A 160 -14.59 -6.41 -1.04
C PHE A 160 -13.71 -5.20 -1.40
N ALA A 161 -13.06 -4.59 -0.39
CA ALA A 161 -12.36 -3.31 -0.54
C ALA A 161 -10.97 -3.29 0.12
N GLY A 162 -10.43 -4.44 0.53
CA GLY A 162 -9.04 -4.54 0.96
C GLY A 162 -8.85 -4.46 2.47
N SER A 163 -9.84 -4.92 3.26
CA SER A 163 -9.65 -5.12 4.70
C SER A 163 -8.44 -6.00 5.01
N THR A 164 -8.19 -7.00 4.16
CA THR A 164 -7.02 -7.86 4.19
C THR A 164 -5.95 -7.31 3.26
N VAL A 165 -6.23 -7.26 1.95
CA VAL A 165 -5.23 -6.98 0.90
C VAL A 165 -4.53 -5.62 1.08
N VAL A 166 -5.24 -4.60 1.56
CA VAL A 166 -4.69 -3.25 1.82
C VAL A 166 -4.34 -3.09 3.29
N HIS A 167 -5.35 -3.15 4.17
CA HIS A 167 -5.19 -2.72 5.56
C HIS A 167 -4.41 -3.71 6.40
N SER A 168 -4.75 -5.00 6.35
CA SER A 168 -4.03 -6.01 7.13
C SER A 168 -2.61 -6.20 6.62
N VAL A 169 -2.40 -6.32 5.30
CA VAL A 169 -1.06 -6.44 4.72
C VAL A 169 -0.20 -5.23 5.09
N GLY A 170 -0.69 -4.00 4.89
CA GLY A 170 0.01 -2.79 5.29
C GLY A 170 0.29 -2.74 6.80
N GLY A 171 -0.68 -3.15 7.62
CA GLY A 171 -0.55 -3.22 9.08
C GLY A 171 0.48 -4.23 9.57
N TRP A 172 0.56 -5.41 8.96
CA TRP A 172 1.53 -6.44 9.33
C TRP A 172 2.95 -6.07 8.90
N VAL A 173 3.12 -5.48 7.72
CA VAL A 173 4.42 -4.94 7.29
C VAL A 173 4.85 -3.79 8.21
N ALA A 174 3.92 -2.90 8.57
CA ALA A 174 4.16 -1.86 9.56
C ALA A 174 4.57 -2.42 10.92
N LEU A 175 3.89 -3.46 11.42
CA LEU A 175 4.23 -4.12 12.67
C LEU A 175 5.65 -4.71 12.64
N ALA A 176 6.01 -5.40 11.54
CA ALA A 176 7.35 -5.95 11.37
C ALA A 176 8.42 -4.84 11.36
N ALA A 177 8.17 -3.75 10.63
CA ALA A 177 9.09 -2.61 10.57
C ALA A 177 9.29 -1.94 11.94
N ILE A 178 8.21 -1.68 12.69
CA ILE A 178 8.33 -1.05 14.01
C ILE A 178 8.97 -1.98 15.04
N ARG A 179 8.79 -3.30 14.92
CA ARG A 179 9.47 -4.28 15.76
C ARG A 179 10.97 -4.27 15.53
N HIS A 180 11.40 -4.11 14.28
CA HIS A 180 12.82 -4.05 13.92
C HIS A 180 13.48 -2.72 14.30
N ILE A 181 12.83 -1.59 13.99
CA ILE A 181 13.37 -0.24 14.25
C ILE A 181 13.29 0.14 15.75
N GLY A 182 12.32 -0.41 16.47
CA GLY A 182 12.10 -0.14 17.88
C GLY A 182 11.29 1.13 18.18
N PRO A 183 11.12 1.47 19.47
CA PRO A 183 10.29 2.58 19.90
C PRO A 183 10.92 3.94 19.62
N ARG A 184 10.08 4.98 19.52
CA ARG A 184 10.55 6.37 19.50
C ARG A 184 11.32 6.69 20.78
N LEU A 185 12.39 7.47 20.66
CA LEU A 185 13.19 7.92 21.80
C LEU A 185 12.30 8.60 22.84
N GLY A 186 12.39 8.12 24.09
CA GLY A 186 11.60 8.64 25.21
C GLY A 186 10.13 8.22 25.25
N ARG A 187 9.66 7.33 24.36
CA ARG A 187 8.27 6.83 24.37
C ARG A 187 7.96 6.00 25.61
N PHE A 188 8.90 5.17 26.02
CA PHE A 188 8.81 4.33 27.21
C PHE A 188 9.88 4.80 28.20
N ARG A 189 9.56 5.82 29.00
CA ARG A 189 10.34 6.08 30.21
C ARG A 189 9.98 5.00 31.22
N THR A 190 10.96 4.22 31.64
CA THR A 190 10.84 3.45 32.88
C THR A 190 10.58 4.45 34.00
N GLN A 191 9.40 4.40 34.61
CA GLN A 191 9.26 4.90 35.97
C GLN A 191 10.07 3.94 36.87
N VAL A 192 11.39 4.09 36.90
CA VAL A 192 12.07 3.83 38.16
C VAL A 192 11.58 4.95 39.06
N ALA A 193 10.79 4.60 40.06
CA ALA A 193 10.29 5.54 41.05
C ALA A 193 11.44 6.45 41.49
N SER A 194 11.36 7.73 41.14
CA SER A 194 12.32 8.72 41.55
C SER A 194 12.15 8.95 43.05
N SER A 195 12.89 8.22 43.88
CA SER A 195 13.09 8.60 45.28
C SER A 195 14.17 9.67 45.40
N ASN A 196 14.13 10.72 44.58
CA ASN A 196 14.83 11.97 44.87
C ASN A 196 14.26 13.14 44.04
N PRO A 197 13.76 14.21 44.70
CA PRO A 197 13.49 15.47 44.04
C PRO A 197 14.81 16.23 43.94
N ILE A 198 15.30 16.47 42.72
CA ILE A 198 16.40 17.41 42.50
C ILE A 198 15.94 18.43 41.46
N THR A 199 15.38 19.50 42.01
CA THR A 199 15.63 20.93 41.75
C THR A 199 15.99 21.39 40.33
N SER A 200 15.15 22.32 39.84
CA SER A 200 15.47 23.54 39.07
C SER A 200 16.83 23.60 38.37
N LEU A 201 16.82 23.72 37.03
CA LEU A 201 17.25 24.88 36.24
C LEU A 201 16.82 24.68 34.78
#